data_AF-R1GK51-F1
#
_entry.id   AF-R1GK51-F1
#
_cell.length_a   1.000
_cell.length_b   1.000
_cell.length_c   1.000
_cell.angle_alpha   90.00
_cell.angle_beta   90.00
_cell.angle_gamma   90.00
#
_symmetry.space_group_name_H-M   'P 1'
#
loop_
_entity.id
_entity.type
_entity.pdbx_description
1 polymer ?
#
loop_
_entity_poly.entity_id
_entity_poly.type
_entity_poly.pdbx_seq_one_letter_code
_entity_poly.pdbx_strand_id
1 'polypeptide(L)'
;MMQSRALALCTKPGACLRYSTAPATPEHGPFSTTLLVCLNGLLLPRSSWDAAVQSLVSTRARAQRPVPHLLTYDRFGQGDSDLDPTDDPTTLYGHDARAVVTDLHQLLIQVCESDLQTSLQRVALLFVCNSIGCPIARLGVYMCRRT
;
A
#
# COMPACT_ATOMS: atom_id res chain seq x y z
N MET A 1 -7.32 11.50 9.77
CA MET A 1 -8.24 10.74 8.90
C MET A 1 -7.46 10.35 7.65
N MET A 2 -7.60 9.13 7.14
CA MET A 2 -6.90 8.74 5.91
C MET A 2 -7.48 9.48 4.69
N GLN A 3 -6.63 9.87 3.74
CA GLN A 3 -7.02 10.54 2.51
C GLN A 3 -7.04 9.54 1.35
N SER A 4 -8.19 9.37 0.70
CA SER A 4 -8.35 8.47 -0.44
C SER A 4 -7.94 9.14 -1.74
N ARG A 5 -7.18 8.45 -2.59
CA ARG A 5 -6.58 8.96 -3.82
C ARG A 5 -6.58 7.89 -4.91
N ALA A 6 -6.30 8.31 -6.14
CA ALA A 6 -6.01 7.44 -7.28
C ALA A 6 -4.60 7.73 -7.80
N LEU A 7 -3.93 6.70 -8.30
CA LEU A 7 -2.62 6.83 -8.92
C LEU A 7 -2.52 5.89 -10.13
N ALA A 8 -2.20 6.46 -11.29
CA ALA A 8 -1.72 5.68 -12.42
C ALA A 8 -0.24 5.34 -12.20
N LEU A 9 0.10 4.06 -12.27
CA LEU A 9 1.49 3.64 -12.17
C LEU A 9 2.25 4.08 -13.43
N CYS A 10 3.49 4.53 -13.27
CA CYS A 10 4.34 4.89 -14.42
C CYS A 10 4.54 3.72 -15.39
N THR A 11 4.47 2.48 -14.90
CA THR A 11 4.57 1.25 -15.68
C THR A 11 3.28 0.84 -16.39
N LYS A 12 2.13 1.38 -15.98
CA LYS A 12 0.79 1.04 -16.50
C LYS A 12 -0.03 2.31 -16.72
N PRO A 13 0.40 3.20 -17.64
CA PRO A 13 -0.34 4.42 -17.92
C PRO A 13 -1.72 4.07 -18.50
N GLY A 14 -2.78 4.63 -17.91
CA GLY A 14 -4.17 4.42 -18.38
C GLY A 14 -5.05 3.60 -17.43
N ALA A 15 -4.50 3.02 -16.36
CA ALA A 15 -5.26 2.41 -15.27
C ALA A 15 -4.77 2.93 -13.92
N CYS A 16 -5.69 3.13 -12.98
CA CYS A 16 -5.41 3.70 -11.68
C CYS A 16 -5.60 2.66 -10.56
N LEU A 17 -4.63 2.63 -9.65
CA LEU A 17 -4.81 2.03 -8.33
C LEU A 17 -5.47 3.03 -7.39
N ARG A 18 -6.34 2.53 -6.51
CA ARG A 18 -6.93 3.29 -5.41
C ARG A 18 -6.20 3.00 -4.12
N TYR A 19 -5.92 4.05 -3.38
CA TYR A 19 -5.18 3.94 -2.13
C TYR A 19 -5.60 5.03 -1.15
N SER A 20 -5.31 4.80 0.12
CA SER A 20 -5.47 5.79 1.16
C SER A 20 -4.19 5.99 1.93
N THR A 21 -3.83 7.23 2.23
CA THR A 21 -2.67 7.57 3.06
C THR A 21 -3.04 8.34 4.31
N ALA A 22 -2.26 8.18 5.38
CA ALA A 22 -2.22 9.14 6.47
C ALA A 22 -0.76 9.44 6.84
N PRO A 23 -0.40 10.71 7.08
CA PRO A 23 0.95 11.07 7.48
C PRO A 23 1.26 10.55 8.89
N ALA A 24 2.54 10.36 9.19
CA ALA A 24 2.99 10.07 10.54
C ALA A 24 2.62 11.20 11.50
N THR A 25 2.45 10.87 12.77
CA THR A 25 2.17 11.84 13.82
C THR A 25 2.96 11.47 15.07
N PRO A 26 3.93 12.28 15.53
CA PRO A 26 4.39 13.53 14.91
C PRO A 26 5.16 13.29 13.60
N GLU A 27 5.31 14.33 12.79
CA GLU A 27 6.01 14.31 11.49
C GLU A 27 7.54 14.18 11.61
N HIS A 28 8.05 14.00 12.83
CA HIS A 28 9.47 13.85 13.13
C HIS A 28 9.76 12.65 14.03
N GLY A 29 10.96 12.10 13.91
CA GLY A 29 11.43 10.96 14.69
C GLY A 29 11.26 9.62 13.97
N PRO A 30 11.51 8.49 14.64
CA PRO A 30 11.60 7.18 13.98
C PRO A 30 10.29 6.71 13.33
N PHE A 31 9.14 7.23 13.79
CA PHE A 31 7.85 6.89 13.20
C PHE A 31 7.57 7.65 11.90
N SER A 32 8.16 8.84 11.69
CA SER A 32 8.03 9.57 10.42
C SER A 32 8.92 9.00 9.33
N THR A 33 9.85 8.10 9.66
CA THR A 33 10.59 7.28 8.70
C THR A 33 10.05 5.85 8.60
N THR A 34 8.85 5.58 9.12
CA THR A 34 8.19 4.27 9.04
C THR A 34 6.90 4.38 8.22
N LEU A 35 6.72 3.49 7.25
CA LEU A 35 5.50 3.34 6.47
C LEU A 35 4.89 1.96 6.74
N LEU A 36 3.72 1.97 7.38
CA LEU A 36 2.90 0.78 7.59
C LEU A 36 1.96 0.60 6.41
N VAL A 37 2.09 -0.53 5.73
CA VAL A 37 1.35 -0.86 4.51
C VAL A 37 0.43 -2.05 4.80
N CYS A 38 -0.87 -1.85 4.64
CA CYS A 38 -1.88 -2.89 4.78
C CYS A 38 -2.11 -3.61 3.45
N LEU A 39 -1.84 -4.92 3.40
CA LEU A 39 -2.00 -5.76 2.22
C LEU A 39 -3.27 -6.62 2.35
N ASN A 40 -4.24 -6.36 1.48
CA ASN A 40 -5.55 -7.02 1.52
C ASN A 40 -5.49 -8.51 1.16
N GLY A 41 -6.47 -9.28 1.64
CA GLY A 41 -6.77 -10.61 1.11
C GLY A 41 -7.42 -10.55 -0.29
N LEU A 42 -7.64 -11.69 -0.96
CA LEU A 42 -8.18 -11.76 -2.33
C LEU A 42 -9.53 -11.03 -2.50
N LEU A 43 -10.45 -11.19 -1.56
CA LEU A 43 -11.84 -10.73 -1.70
C LEU A 43 -12.14 -9.41 -1.00
N LEU A 44 -11.15 -8.81 -0.34
CA LEU A 44 -11.38 -7.64 0.50
C LEU A 44 -10.73 -6.40 -0.10
N PRO A 45 -11.46 -5.28 -0.23
CA PRO A 45 -10.88 -4.02 -0.65
C PRO A 45 -10.06 -3.38 0.48
N ARG A 46 -9.35 -2.31 0.16
CA ARG A 46 -8.57 -1.50 1.10
C ARG A 46 -9.40 -0.96 2.26
N SER A 47 -10.69 -0.68 2.01
CA SER A 47 -11.64 -0.17 3.01
C SER A 47 -11.94 -1.18 4.11
N SER A 48 -11.65 -2.48 3.88
CA SER A 48 -11.71 -3.49 4.95
C SER A 48 -10.75 -3.20 6.11
N TRP A 49 -9.72 -2.38 5.89
CA TRP A 49 -8.79 -1.95 6.93
C TRP A 49 -9.25 -0.72 7.71
N ASP A 50 -10.29 -0.01 7.28
CA ASP A 50 -10.65 1.30 7.85
C ASP A 50 -10.91 1.22 9.36
N ALA A 51 -11.67 0.22 9.80
CA ALA A 51 -11.93 -0.01 11.22
C ALA A 51 -10.66 -0.33 12.02
N ALA A 52 -9.76 -1.14 11.46
CA ALA A 52 -8.49 -1.50 12.08
C ALA A 52 -7.55 -0.29 12.18
N VAL A 53 -7.45 0.52 11.12
CA VAL A 53 -6.67 1.75 11.11
C VAL A 53 -7.23 2.77 12.10
N GLN A 54 -8.55 2.97 12.13
CA GLN A 54 -9.18 3.86 13.10
C GLN A 54 -8.93 3.41 14.54
N SER A 55 -9.01 2.10 14.81
CA SER A 55 -8.68 1.52 16.11
C SER A 55 -7.21 1.76 16.48
N LEU A 56 -6.27 1.54 15.55
CA LEU A 56 -4.85 1.79 15.76
C LEU A 56 -4.56 3.26 16.10
N VAL A 57 -5.06 4.18 15.28
CA VAL A 57 -4.86 5.62 15.45
C VAL A 57 -5.45 6.09 16.77
N SER A 58 -6.70 5.73 17.06
CA SER A 58 -7.39 6.16 18.29
C SER A 58 -6.74 5.61 19.56
N THR A 59 -6.32 4.34 19.54
CA THR A 59 -5.63 3.70 20.67
C THR A 59 -4.28 4.37 20.94
N ARG A 60 -3.50 4.65 19.89
CA ARG A 60 -2.21 5.35 20.04
C ARG A 60 -2.38 6.80 20.48
N ALA A 61 -3.36 7.52 19.94
CA ALA A 61 -3.66 8.88 20.36
C ALA A 61 -4.04 8.96 21.85
N ARG A 62 -4.89 8.04 22.34
CA ARG A 62 -5.26 7.96 23.76
C ARG A 62 -4.05 7.69 24.66
N ALA A 63 -3.10 6.88 24.17
CA ALA A 63 -1.86 6.59 24.87
C ALA A 63 -0.76 7.64 24.63
N GLN A 64 -1.06 8.74 23.93
CA GLN A 64 -0.09 9.77 23.52
C GLN A 64 1.15 9.19 22.83
N ARG A 65 0.96 8.17 21.99
CA ARG A 65 2.03 7.49 21.26
C ARG A 65 2.06 7.90 19.79
N PRO A 66 3.26 7.94 19.18
CA PRO A 66 3.39 8.19 17.75
C PRO A 66 2.64 7.17 16.87
N VAL A 67 2.20 7.63 15.72
CA VAL A 67 1.60 6.85 14.62
C VAL A 67 2.52 6.96 13.41
N PRO A 68 2.88 5.85 12.73
CA PRO A 68 3.69 5.91 11.52
C PRO A 68 2.88 6.44 10.34
N HIS A 69 3.52 6.62 9.18
CA HIS A 69 2.76 6.77 7.94
C HIS A 69 1.94 5.50 7.70
N LEU A 70 0.71 5.67 7.21
CA LEU A 70 -0.22 4.58 6.93
C LEU A 70 -0.56 4.56 5.46
N LEU A 71 -0.57 3.37 4.86
CA LEU A 71 -1.00 3.13 3.49
C LEU A 71 -1.91 1.90 3.43
N THR A 72 -3.09 2.07 2.84
CA THR A 72 -3.94 0.96 2.39
C THR A 72 -4.14 1.12 0.88
N TYR A 73 -4.22 0.04 0.11
CA TYR A 73 -4.47 0.15 -1.32
C TYR A 73 -5.21 -1.07 -1.86
N ASP A 74 -5.89 -0.87 -2.98
CA ASP A 74 -6.55 -1.88 -3.78
C ASP A 74 -5.62 -2.27 -4.93
N ARG A 75 -5.37 -3.58 -5.12
CA ARG A 75 -4.66 -4.07 -6.32
C ARG A 75 -5.51 -3.86 -7.57
N PHE A 76 -4.91 -3.96 -8.76
CA PHE A 76 -5.70 -4.01 -9.99
C PHE A 76 -6.76 -5.12 -9.93
N GLY A 77 -7.96 -4.81 -10.41
CA GLY A 77 -9.13 -5.68 -10.36
C GLY A 77 -9.72 -5.92 -8.96
N GLN A 78 -9.30 -5.14 -7.96
CA GLN A 78 -9.83 -5.22 -6.61
C GLN A 78 -10.44 -3.88 -6.17
N GLY A 79 -11.53 -3.94 -5.40
CA GLY A 79 -12.13 -2.76 -4.77
C GLY A 79 -12.49 -1.69 -5.79
N ASP A 80 -11.95 -0.49 -5.58
CA ASP A 80 -12.21 0.67 -6.43
C ASP A 80 -11.13 0.88 -7.52
N SER A 81 -10.10 0.03 -7.56
CA SER A 81 -9.04 0.09 -8.58
C SER A 81 -9.54 -0.42 -9.93
N ASP A 82 -8.97 0.12 -11.00
CA ASP A 82 -9.26 -0.33 -12.35
C ASP A 82 -8.79 -1.79 -12.56
N LEU A 83 -9.25 -2.42 -13.64
CA LEU A 83 -8.69 -3.69 -14.11
C LEU A 83 -7.24 -3.49 -14.54
N ASP A 84 -6.44 -4.56 -14.48
CA ASP A 84 -5.07 -4.48 -14.97
C ASP A 84 -5.08 -4.35 -16.51
N PRO A 85 -4.47 -3.30 -17.09
CA PRO A 85 -4.46 -3.10 -18.53
C PRO A 85 -3.58 -4.13 -19.27
N THR A 86 -2.75 -4.88 -18.55
CA THR A 86 -1.86 -5.91 -19.10
C THR A 86 -2.42 -7.32 -19.03
N ASP A 87 -3.55 -7.51 -18.35
CA ASP A 87 -4.22 -8.81 -18.25
C ASP A 87 -4.90 -9.17 -19.59
N ASP A 88 -4.75 -10.42 -20.00
CA ASP A 88 -5.50 -10.97 -21.12
C ASP A 88 -6.98 -11.12 -20.74
N PRO A 89 -7.91 -10.39 -21.39
CA PRO A 89 -9.33 -10.42 -21.06
C PRO A 89 -9.98 -11.79 -21.32
N THR A 90 -9.29 -12.69 -22.03
CA THR A 90 -9.76 -14.05 -22.31
C THR A 90 -9.39 -15.07 -21.23
N THR A 91 -8.56 -14.69 -20.24
CA THR A 91 -8.11 -15.59 -19.17
C THR A 91 -8.62 -15.13 -17.81
N LEU A 92 -8.93 -16.11 -16.93
CA LEU A 92 -9.29 -15.83 -15.53
C LEU A 92 -8.06 -15.64 -14.61
N TYR A 93 -6.84 -15.79 -15.14
CA TYR A 93 -5.60 -15.89 -14.37
C TYR A 93 -4.48 -14.99 -14.93
N GLY A 94 -4.82 -13.83 -15.50
CA GLY A 94 -3.84 -12.95 -16.16
C GLY A 94 -2.72 -12.45 -15.23
N HIS A 95 -3.07 -12.16 -13.97
CA HIS A 95 -2.19 -11.45 -13.06
C HIS A 95 -1.56 -12.35 -11.99
N ASP A 96 -0.25 -12.62 -12.11
CA ASP A 96 0.49 -13.45 -11.16
C ASP A 96 1.00 -12.66 -9.93
N ALA A 97 1.48 -13.38 -8.91
CA ALA A 97 1.97 -12.76 -7.69
C ALA A 97 3.21 -11.87 -7.90
N ARG A 98 4.02 -12.08 -8.96
CA ARG A 98 5.19 -11.24 -9.26
C ARG A 98 4.77 -9.92 -9.88
N ALA A 99 3.75 -9.94 -10.75
CA ALA A 99 3.16 -8.74 -11.31
C ALA A 99 2.59 -7.86 -10.18
N VAL A 100 1.82 -8.45 -9.25
CA VAL A 100 1.29 -7.73 -8.07
C VAL A 100 2.40 -7.05 -7.27
N VAL A 101 3.50 -7.76 -7.02
CA VAL A 101 4.63 -7.23 -6.24
C VAL A 101 5.34 -6.11 -6.98
N THR A 102 5.46 -6.21 -8.30
CA THR A 102 6.05 -5.17 -9.15
C THR A 102 5.20 -3.90 -9.10
N ASP A 103 3.88 -4.05 -9.21
CA ASP A 103 2.94 -2.93 -9.10
C ASP A 103 2.94 -2.31 -7.71
N LEU A 104 2.98 -3.12 -6.65
CA LEU A 104 3.13 -2.66 -5.27
C LEU A 104 4.43 -1.85 -5.10
N HIS A 105 5.55 -2.33 -5.65
CA HIS A 105 6.81 -1.62 -5.55
C HIS A 105 6.76 -0.25 -6.25
N GLN A 106 6.17 -0.18 -7.45
CA GLN A 106 5.98 1.10 -8.16
C GLN A 106 5.03 2.04 -7.42
N LEU A 107 3.93 1.52 -6.88
CA LEU A 107 3.03 2.28 -6.02
C LEU A 107 3.77 2.88 -4.83
N LEU A 108 4.59 2.08 -4.13
CA LEU A 108 5.34 2.54 -2.96
C LEU A 108 6.34 3.65 -3.31
N ILE A 109 7.06 3.53 -4.43
CA ILE A 109 7.97 4.59 -4.90
C ILE A 109 7.18 5.89 -5.10
N GLN A 110 6.15 5.83 -5.94
CA GLN A 110 5.41 7.03 -6.34
C GLN A 110 4.68 7.67 -5.15
N VAL A 111 4.09 6.89 -4.25
CA VAL A 111 3.42 7.42 -3.04
C VAL A 111 4.44 8.01 -2.07
N CYS A 112 5.60 7.39 -1.88
CA CYS A 112 6.65 7.97 -1.04
C CYS A 112 7.07 9.35 -1.56
N GLU A 113 7.24 9.49 -2.87
CA GLU A 113 7.67 10.74 -3.51
C GLU A 113 6.56 11.79 -3.51
N SER A 114 5.34 11.44 -3.93
CA SER A 114 4.24 12.41 -4.10
C SER A 114 3.57 12.80 -2.78
N ASP A 115 3.37 11.84 -1.88
CA ASP A 115 2.52 12.03 -0.71
C ASP A 115 3.33 12.25 0.55
N LEU A 116 4.43 11.50 0.70
CA LEU A 116 5.25 11.50 1.91
C LEU A 116 6.50 12.38 1.78
N GLN A 117 6.77 12.91 0.59
CA GLN A 117 7.93 13.77 0.29
C GLN A 117 9.27 13.12 0.73
N THR A 118 9.38 11.80 0.52
CA THR A 118 10.56 10.99 0.85
C THR A 118 10.82 9.94 -0.23
N SER A 119 11.96 9.28 -0.16
CA SER A 119 12.29 8.17 -1.08
C SER A 119 12.04 6.84 -0.39
N LEU A 120 11.55 5.83 -1.11
CA LEU A 120 11.26 4.50 -0.56
C LEU A 120 12.43 3.89 0.23
N GLN A 121 13.67 4.14 -0.20
CA GLN A 121 14.90 3.65 0.44
C GLN A 121 15.17 4.25 1.83
N ARG A 122 14.54 5.39 2.15
CA ARG A 122 14.67 6.07 3.44
C ARG A 122 13.58 5.68 4.43
N VAL A 123 12.65 4.82 4.02
CA VAL A 123 11.49 4.44 4.83
C VAL A 123 11.61 2.99 5.27
N ALA A 124 11.42 2.75 6.56
CA ALA A 124 11.22 1.41 7.09
C ALA A 124 9.81 0.93 6.74
N LEU A 125 9.72 -0.13 5.93
CA LEU A 125 8.45 -0.74 5.55
C LEU A 125 7.98 -1.73 6.60
N LEU A 126 6.74 -1.58 7.07
CA LEU A 126 6.05 -2.54 7.92
C LEU A 126 4.80 -3.04 7.21
N PHE A 127 4.77 -4.31 6.82
CA PHE A 127 3.59 -4.91 6.20
C PHE A 127 2.65 -5.50 7.24
N VAL A 128 1.39 -5.10 7.18
CA VAL A 128 0.28 -5.77 7.88
C VAL A 128 -0.51 -6.53 6.83
N CYS A 129 -0.59 -7.84 6.96
CA CYS A 129 -1.06 -8.70 5.87
C CYS A 129 -2.29 -9.50 6.29
N ASN A 130 -3.22 -9.68 5.34
CA ASN A 130 -4.30 -10.64 5.46
C ASN A 130 -4.23 -11.68 4.33
N SER A 131 -4.26 -12.97 4.67
CA SER A 131 -4.31 -14.09 3.71
C SER A 131 -3.25 -13.98 2.60
N ILE A 132 -3.62 -13.85 1.32
CA ILE A 132 -2.68 -13.69 0.18
C ILE A 132 -1.76 -12.47 0.31
N GLY A 133 -2.12 -11.48 1.13
CA GLY A 133 -1.22 -10.38 1.48
C GLY A 133 0.10 -10.88 2.08
N CYS A 134 0.11 -12.01 2.80
CA CYS A 134 1.30 -12.58 3.42
C CYS A 134 2.36 -13.06 2.39
N PRO A 135 2.03 -13.92 1.41
CA PRO A 135 2.98 -14.29 0.37
C PRO A 135 3.39 -13.09 -0.51
N ILE A 136 2.50 -12.12 -0.78
CA ILE A 136 2.84 -10.88 -1.50
C ILE A 136 3.91 -10.09 -0.73
N ALA A 137 3.72 -9.85 0.58
CA ALA A 137 4.73 -9.17 1.40
C ALA A 137 6.07 -9.92 1.38
N ARG A 138 6.04 -11.25 1.50
CA ARG A 138 7.25 -12.07 1.49
C ARG A 138 8.01 -11.92 0.17
N LEU A 139 7.32 -11.92 -0.97
CA LEU A 139 7.93 -11.70 -2.29
C LEU A 139 8.43 -10.25 -2.44
N GLY A 140 7.67 -9.27 -1.96
CA GLY A 140 8.04 -7.85 -2.02
C GLY A 140 9.32 -7.49 -1.26
N VAL A 141 9.55 -8.09 -0.10
CA VAL A 141 10.80 -7.89 0.65
C VAL A 141 12.03 -8.31 -0.16
N TYR A 142 11.92 -9.33 -1.02
CA TYR A 142 13.03 -9.72 -1.90
C TYR A 142 13.30 -8.71 -3.02
N MET A 143 12.27 -8.01 -3.51
CA MET A 143 12.40 -6.97 -4.53
C MET A 143 13.02 -5.69 -3.95
N CYS A 144 12.51 -5.18 -2.83
CA CYS A 144 13.00 -3.91 -2.24
C CYS A 144 14.45 -3.97 -1.74
N ARG A 145 15.03 -5.15 -1.51
CA ARG A 145 16.43 -5.31 -1.06
C ARG A 145 17.45 -5.32 -2.21
N ARG A 146 17.01 -5.35 -3.46
CA ARG A 146 17.89 -5.46 -4.65
C ARG A 146 18.10 -4.13 -5.39
N THR A 147 17.41 -3.07 -4.97
CA THR A 147 17.55 -1.71 -5.50
C THR A 147 18.38 -0.86 -4.56
#